data_AF-A0A0K0EEJ6-F1
#
_entry.id   AF-A0A0K0EEJ6-F1
#
_cell.length_a   1.000
_cell.length_b   1.000
_cell.length_c   1.000
_cell.angle_alpha   90.00
_cell.angle_beta   90.00
_cell.angle_gamma   90.00
#
_symmetry.space_group_name_H-M   'P 1'
#
loop_
_entity.id
_entity.type
_entity.pdbx_description
1 polymer ?
#
loop_
_entity_poly.entity_id
_entity_poly.type
_entity_poly.pdbx_seq_one_letter_code
_entity_poly.pdbx_strand_id
1 'polypeptide(L)'
;MLFRNRCCRRLFSSLITRYKIQNHRENILSRPDSYIGSTKEITCSQFLYNDNVNQMVKNTTSYVPGFLKIFDEILVNAADNKQRDPNMTRVDISIDEFNKIKIRNNGKCIPIQFNPSLDLYIPTLVMGHLLTSSNYDDDEKKIVGGRNGYGAKLCNIYSKQFTVVCLDSEQKKKFSQTWYDNMSRSDPPIIEEVDYLGIEDYTEAR
;
A
#
# COMPACT_ATOMS: atom_id res chain seq x y z
N MET A 1 -18.13 -50.76 33.63
CA MET A 1 -18.20 -49.74 32.55
C MET A 1 -18.53 -48.41 33.21
N LEU A 2 -17.76 -47.32 33.18
CA LEU A 2 -16.69 -46.86 32.30
C LEU A 2 -15.82 -45.87 33.10
N PHE A 3 -14.54 -46.18 33.31
CA PHE A 3 -13.53 -45.16 33.57
C PHE A 3 -13.32 -44.37 32.26
N ARG A 4 -13.97 -43.22 32.10
CA ARG A 4 -13.75 -42.33 30.93
C ARG A 4 -12.81 -41.17 31.28
N ASN A 5 -11.53 -41.46 31.10
CA ASN A 5 -10.37 -40.60 30.87
C ASN A 5 -10.58 -39.06 30.87
N ARG A 6 -10.15 -38.41 31.97
CA ARG A 6 -9.78 -36.97 31.98
C ARG A 6 -8.66 -36.64 30.97
N CYS A 7 -7.83 -37.63 30.61
CA CYS A 7 -6.73 -37.48 29.66
C CYS A 7 -7.23 -37.18 28.22
N CYS A 8 -8.36 -37.77 27.79
CA CYS A 8 -8.94 -37.51 26.47
C CYS A 8 -9.42 -36.06 26.32
N ARG A 9 -10.03 -35.45 27.35
CA ARG A 9 -10.51 -34.05 27.27
C ARG A 9 -9.37 -33.05 27.10
N ARG A 10 -8.22 -33.27 27.75
CA ARG A 10 -7.03 -32.41 27.61
C ARG A 10 -6.39 -32.52 26.22
N LEU A 11 -6.27 -33.74 25.67
CA LEU A 11 -5.78 -33.93 24.30
C LEU A 11 -6.72 -33.34 23.24
N PHE A 12 -8.04 -33.54 23.39
CA PHE A 12 -9.05 -33.01 22.48
C PHE A 12 -9.05 -31.46 22.46
N SER A 13 -8.94 -30.84 23.64
CA SER A 13 -8.83 -29.39 23.77
C SER A 13 -7.55 -28.84 23.11
N SER A 14 -6.42 -29.54 23.23
CA SER A 14 -5.14 -29.11 22.65
C SER A 14 -5.11 -29.19 21.11
N LEU A 15 -5.85 -30.14 20.52
CA LEU A 15 -5.91 -30.32 19.06
C LEU A 15 -6.78 -29.25 18.39
N ILE A 16 -7.92 -28.89 18.99
CA ILE A 16 -8.80 -27.84 18.46
C ILE A 16 -8.11 -26.47 18.50
N THR A 17 -7.29 -26.18 19.52
CA THR A 17 -6.53 -24.92 19.61
C THR A 17 -5.37 -24.80 18.60
N ARG A 18 -4.94 -25.90 17.96
CA ARG A 18 -3.83 -25.89 16.98
C ARG A 18 -4.25 -25.33 15.63
N TYR A 19 -5.51 -25.49 15.24
CA TYR A 19 -6.03 -25.01 13.96
C TYR A 19 -6.77 -23.70 14.18
N LYS A 20 -6.29 -22.63 13.55
CA LYS A 20 -6.88 -21.29 13.66
C LYS A 20 -7.17 -20.75 12.28
N ILE A 21 -8.35 -20.17 12.13
CA ILE A 21 -8.69 -19.33 10.98
C ILE A 21 -8.17 -17.93 11.31
N GLN A 22 -7.47 -17.33 10.36
CA GLN A 22 -7.04 -15.94 10.43
C GLN A 22 -7.80 -15.15 9.36
N ASN A 23 -8.14 -13.91 9.65
CA ASN A 23 -8.55 -13.01 8.57
C ASN A 23 -7.34 -12.64 7.71
N HIS A 24 -7.59 -12.16 6.49
CA HIS A 24 -6.53 -11.91 5.51
C HIS A 24 -5.48 -10.92 6.04
N ARG A 25 -5.91 -9.84 6.71
CA ARG A 25 -5.00 -8.84 7.29
C ARG A 25 -4.10 -9.42 8.37
N GLU A 26 -4.64 -10.23 9.29
CA GLU A 26 -3.87 -10.94 10.31
C GLU A 26 -2.86 -11.92 9.69
N ASN A 27 -3.24 -12.58 8.58
CA ASN A 27 -2.34 -13.45 7.86
C ASN A 27 -1.17 -12.66 7.25
N ILE A 28 -1.45 -11.52 6.61
CA ILE A 28 -0.42 -10.62 6.05
C ILE A 28 0.59 -10.20 7.12
N LEU A 29 0.11 -9.81 8.31
CA LEU A 29 0.96 -9.38 9.42
C LEU A 29 1.74 -10.53 10.06
N SER A 30 1.16 -11.73 10.11
CA SER A 30 1.82 -12.89 10.74
C SER A 30 2.75 -13.66 9.80
N ARG A 31 2.59 -13.51 8.48
CA ARG A 31 3.38 -14.19 7.44
C ARG A 31 3.91 -13.20 6.38
N PRO A 32 4.69 -12.18 6.78
CA PRO A 32 5.20 -11.14 5.88
C PRO A 32 5.96 -11.67 4.67
N ASP A 33 6.68 -12.78 4.81
CA ASP A 33 7.57 -13.34 3.79
C ASP A 33 6.85 -13.63 2.47
N SER A 34 5.56 -13.98 2.52
CA SER A 34 4.74 -14.26 1.33
C SER A 34 4.20 -13.01 0.64
N TYR A 35 4.32 -11.83 1.24
CA TYR A 35 3.72 -10.59 0.77
C TYR A 35 4.77 -9.51 0.47
N ILE A 36 5.59 -9.18 1.48
CA ILE A 36 6.58 -8.10 1.42
C ILE A 36 8.02 -8.63 1.52
N GLY A 37 8.20 -9.90 1.86
CA GLY A 37 9.51 -10.49 2.15
C GLY A 37 9.90 -10.35 3.62
N SER A 38 11.19 -10.52 3.92
CA SER A 38 11.70 -10.57 5.29
C SER A 38 11.50 -9.25 6.03
N THR A 39 10.96 -9.33 7.25
CA THR A 39 10.91 -8.22 8.22
C THR A 39 12.15 -8.16 9.12
N LYS A 40 13.09 -9.09 8.95
CA LYS A 40 14.39 -9.05 9.62
C LYS A 40 15.41 -8.29 8.79
N GLU A 41 16.28 -7.57 9.49
CA GLU A 41 17.44 -6.90 8.88
C GLU A 41 18.36 -7.93 8.23
N ILE A 42 18.80 -7.61 7.01
CA ILE A 42 19.82 -8.35 6.29
C ILE A 42 20.99 -7.42 6.01
N THR A 43 22.20 -7.97 5.98
CA THR A 43 23.41 -7.25 5.57
C THR A 43 23.87 -7.83 4.24
N CYS A 44 23.91 -7.01 3.19
CA CYS A 44 24.36 -7.45 1.87
C CYS A 44 25.03 -6.33 1.10
N SER A 45 25.74 -6.71 0.04
CA SER A 45 26.43 -5.75 -0.83
C SER A 45 25.46 -5.24 -1.90
N GLN A 46 25.21 -3.93 -1.92
CA GLN A 46 24.28 -3.25 -2.82
C GLN A 46 24.98 -2.10 -3.56
N PHE A 47 24.45 -1.73 -4.72
CA PHE A 47 24.84 -0.50 -5.40
C PHE A 47 24.04 0.67 -4.81
N LEU A 48 24.73 1.62 -4.19
CA LEU A 48 24.14 2.84 -3.66
C LEU A 48 24.65 4.04 -4.45
N TYR A 49 23.77 5.00 -4.71
CA TYR A 49 24.17 6.26 -5.34
C TYR A 49 24.93 7.11 -4.33
N ASN A 50 26.08 7.66 -4.73
CA ASN A 50 26.90 8.53 -3.91
C ASN A 50 26.93 9.94 -4.50
N ASP A 51 26.29 10.88 -3.80
CA ASP A 51 26.15 12.28 -4.24
C ASP A 51 27.49 12.99 -4.42
N ASN A 52 28.51 12.65 -3.63
CA ASN A 52 29.82 13.33 -3.68
C ASN A 52 30.60 13.01 -4.96
N VAL A 53 30.39 11.82 -5.52
CA VAL A 53 31.09 11.36 -6.73
C VAL A 53 30.15 11.20 -7.93
N ASN A 54 28.85 11.43 -7.75
CA ASN A 54 27.80 11.32 -8.77
C ASN A 54 27.80 9.94 -9.49
N GLN A 55 27.97 8.85 -8.73
CA GLN A 55 28.08 7.49 -9.29
C GLN A 55 27.47 6.43 -8.36
N MET A 56 27.10 5.28 -8.95
CA MET A 56 26.72 4.09 -8.20
C MET A 56 27.98 3.41 -7.63
N VAL A 57 28.05 3.26 -6.32
CA VAL A 57 29.16 2.63 -5.61
C VAL A 57 28.65 1.37 -4.91
N LYS A 58 29.40 0.28 -5.05
CA LYS A 58 29.09 -0.97 -4.34
C LYS A 58 29.47 -0.81 -2.87
N ASN A 59 28.50 -0.92 -1.97
CA ASN A 59 28.70 -0.79 -0.53
C ASN A 59 28.02 -1.95 0.22
N THR A 60 28.53 -2.29 1.40
CA THR A 60 27.86 -3.23 2.31
C THR A 60 26.91 -2.42 3.18
N THR A 61 25.62 -2.76 3.13
CA THR A 61 24.59 -2.05 3.87
C THR A 61 23.62 -3.03 4.53
N SER A 62 23.01 -2.57 5.62
CA SER A 62 21.98 -3.31 6.34
C SER A 62 20.63 -2.63 6.15
N TYR A 63 19.59 -3.42 5.85
CA TYR A 63 18.22 -2.92 5.69
C TYR A 63 17.19 -4.02 5.90
N VAL A 64 15.93 -3.64 6.07
CA VAL A 64 14.79 -4.56 6.16
C VAL A 64 14.14 -4.68 4.76
N PRO A 65 14.19 -5.86 4.09
CA PRO A 65 13.64 -6.03 2.75
C PRO A 65 12.15 -5.69 2.65
N GLY A 66 11.37 -6.10 3.64
CA GLY A 66 9.93 -5.81 3.69
C GLY A 66 9.61 -4.32 3.68
N PHE A 67 10.46 -3.50 4.31
CA PHE A 67 10.31 -2.05 4.30
C PHE A 67 10.58 -1.45 2.92
N LEU A 68 11.67 -1.86 2.26
CA LEU A 68 11.93 -1.41 0.89
C LEU A 68 10.82 -1.86 -0.06
N LYS A 69 10.24 -3.04 0.17
CA LYS A 69 9.18 -3.55 -0.70
C LYS A 69 7.90 -2.73 -0.61
N ILE A 70 7.46 -2.34 0.59
CA ILE A 70 6.24 -1.51 0.72
C ILE A 70 6.44 -0.09 0.15
N PHE A 71 7.66 0.45 0.21
CA PHE A 71 8.03 1.70 -0.46
C PHE A 71 7.98 1.56 -1.99
N ASP A 72 8.61 0.49 -2.51
CA ASP A 72 8.64 0.14 -3.93
C ASP A 72 7.22 0.00 -4.52
N GLU A 73 6.29 -0.63 -3.80
CA GLU A 73 4.91 -0.77 -4.26
C GLU A 73 4.21 0.58 -4.52
N ILE A 74 4.44 1.59 -3.68
CA ILE A 74 3.85 2.94 -3.90
C ILE A 74 4.58 3.66 -5.03
N LEU A 75 5.91 3.52 -5.11
CA LEU A 75 6.71 4.13 -6.17
C LEU A 75 6.36 3.58 -7.56
N VAL A 76 6.19 2.27 -7.67
CA VAL A 76 5.77 1.61 -8.92
C VAL A 76 4.35 2.04 -9.29
N ASN A 77 3.42 2.19 -8.34
CA ASN A 77 2.08 2.70 -8.62
C ASN A 77 2.12 4.15 -9.17
N ALA A 78 2.98 5.00 -8.60
CA ALA A 78 3.20 6.35 -9.10
C ALA A 78 3.80 6.34 -10.52
N ALA A 79 4.77 5.46 -10.79
CA ALA A 79 5.38 5.31 -12.12
C ALA A 79 4.40 4.75 -13.17
N ASP A 80 3.57 3.77 -12.81
CA ASP A 80 2.53 3.18 -13.66
C ASP A 80 1.52 4.24 -14.14
N ASN A 81 1.34 5.35 -13.39
CA ASN A 81 0.47 6.43 -13.83
C ASN A 81 0.93 7.07 -15.14
N LYS A 82 2.23 7.05 -15.48
CA LYS A 82 2.73 7.57 -16.75
C LYS A 82 2.16 6.83 -17.97
N GLN A 83 1.85 5.54 -17.82
CA GLN A 83 1.22 4.76 -18.88
C GLN A 83 -0.27 5.10 -19.02
N ARG A 84 -0.93 5.47 -17.91
CA ARG A 84 -2.34 5.86 -17.88
C ARG A 84 -2.56 7.29 -18.36
N ASP A 85 -1.66 8.19 -17.97
CA ASP A 85 -1.63 9.58 -18.36
C ASP A 85 -0.25 9.96 -18.92
N PRO A 86 -0.13 10.03 -20.27
CA PRO A 86 1.09 10.49 -20.93
C PRO A 86 1.51 11.91 -20.54
N ASN A 87 0.64 12.72 -19.93
CA ASN A 87 0.97 14.08 -19.49
C ASN A 87 1.68 14.12 -18.14
N MET A 88 1.73 13.02 -17.37
CA MET A 88 2.53 12.95 -16.15
C MET A 88 4.00 13.24 -16.45
N THR A 89 4.63 14.15 -15.70
CA THR A 89 6.03 14.56 -15.92
C THR A 89 6.92 14.41 -14.70
N ARG A 90 6.36 14.24 -13.49
CA ARG A 90 7.12 14.28 -12.24
C ARG A 90 6.59 13.28 -11.21
N VAL A 91 7.54 12.65 -10.51
CA VAL A 91 7.32 11.95 -9.24
C VAL A 91 8.19 12.61 -8.20
N ASP A 92 7.56 13.15 -7.16
CA ASP A 92 8.20 13.80 -6.02
C ASP A 92 8.24 12.82 -4.85
N ILE A 93 9.45 12.54 -4.34
CA ILE A 93 9.66 11.70 -3.16
C ILE A 93 10.27 12.56 -2.06
N SER A 94 9.65 12.57 -0.89
CA SER A 94 10.11 13.31 0.28
C SER A 94 10.13 12.37 1.48
N ILE A 95 11.25 12.35 2.18
CA ILE A 95 11.46 11.57 3.40
C ILE A 95 11.78 12.59 4.49
N ASP A 96 10.98 12.61 5.56
CA ASP A 96 11.20 13.52 6.69
C ASP A 96 11.92 12.85 7.86
N GLU A 97 12.34 13.65 8.83
CA GLU A 97 13.05 13.19 10.04
C GLU A 97 12.13 12.41 11.01
N PHE A 98 10.82 12.42 10.79
CA PHE A 98 9.81 11.76 11.62
C PHE A 98 9.34 10.42 11.04
N ASN A 99 10.13 9.80 10.15
CA ASN A 99 9.82 8.56 9.45
C ASN A 99 8.55 8.63 8.59
N LYS A 100 8.22 9.82 8.06
CA LYS A 100 7.17 9.95 7.06
C LYS A 100 7.79 9.96 5.68
N ILE A 101 7.20 9.16 4.79
CA ILE A 101 7.59 9.08 3.40
C ILE A 101 6.40 9.52 2.58
N LYS A 102 6.58 10.56 1.77
CA LYS A 102 5.57 11.07 0.86
C LYS A 102 6.01 10.80 -0.57
N ILE A 103 5.16 10.14 -1.33
CA ILE A 103 5.34 9.91 -2.77
C ILE A 103 4.16 10.57 -3.47
N ARG A 104 4.45 11.49 -4.38
CA ARG A 104 3.46 12.22 -5.17
C ARG A 104 3.79 12.14 -6.65
N ASN A 105 2.84 11.76 -7.48
CA ASN A 105 2.94 11.92 -8.93
C ASN A 105 1.94 12.98 -9.40
N ASN A 106 2.33 13.76 -10.40
CA ASN A 106 1.40 14.61 -11.12
C ASN A 106 0.66 13.83 -12.21
N GLY A 107 -0.16 14.55 -12.99
CA GLY A 107 -1.07 13.97 -13.97
C GLY A 107 -2.36 13.45 -13.34
N LYS A 108 -3.21 12.85 -14.16
CA LYS A 108 -4.54 12.38 -13.74
C LYS A 108 -4.46 11.59 -12.43
N CYS A 109 -5.28 11.99 -11.47
CA CYS A 109 -5.36 11.33 -10.19
C CYS A 109 -6.26 10.09 -10.22
N ILE A 110 -6.33 9.37 -9.10
CA ILE A 110 -7.32 8.32 -8.92
C ILE A 110 -8.72 8.97 -8.95
N PRO A 111 -9.67 8.47 -9.77
CA PRO A 111 -10.97 9.10 -9.94
C PRO A 111 -11.70 9.34 -8.61
N ILE A 112 -12.09 10.58 -8.33
CA ILE A 112 -12.85 10.94 -7.13
C ILE A 112 -14.34 10.67 -7.37
N GLN A 113 -14.68 9.40 -7.52
CA GLN A 113 -16.05 8.93 -7.79
C GLN A 113 -16.58 8.09 -6.64
N PHE A 114 -17.86 8.27 -6.32
CA PHE A 114 -18.56 7.46 -5.33
C PHE A 114 -19.21 6.25 -6.02
N ASN A 115 -19.00 5.05 -5.49
CA ASN A 115 -19.67 3.83 -5.93
C ASN A 115 -20.85 3.52 -5.01
N PRO A 116 -22.11 3.73 -5.45
CA PRO A 116 -23.29 3.53 -4.59
C PRO A 116 -23.50 2.07 -4.16
N SER A 117 -23.03 1.10 -4.96
CA SER A 117 -23.22 -0.33 -4.64
C SER A 117 -22.32 -0.80 -3.49
N LEU A 118 -21.14 -0.18 -3.36
CA LEU A 118 -20.17 -0.48 -2.32
C LEU A 118 -20.21 0.52 -1.16
N ASP A 119 -20.96 1.62 -1.31
CA ASP A 119 -21.02 2.74 -0.35
C ASP A 119 -19.63 3.37 -0.07
N LEU A 120 -18.78 3.45 -1.11
CA LEU A 120 -17.37 3.85 -0.99
C LEU A 120 -16.91 4.70 -2.17
N TYR A 121 -15.95 5.60 -1.91
CA TYR A 121 -15.22 6.28 -2.98
C TYR A 121 -14.16 5.36 -3.60
N ILE A 122 -13.86 5.54 -4.89
CA ILE A 122 -12.84 4.75 -5.60
C ILE A 122 -11.46 4.84 -4.94
N PRO A 123 -10.93 6.01 -4.50
CA PRO A 123 -9.66 6.07 -3.77
C PRO A 123 -9.69 5.27 -2.47
N THR A 124 -10.81 5.29 -1.73
CA THR A 124 -11.01 4.44 -0.54
C THR A 124 -10.93 2.97 -0.88
N LEU A 125 -11.63 2.55 -1.95
CA LEU A 125 -11.67 1.17 -2.39
C LEU A 125 -10.27 0.64 -2.75
N VAL A 126 -9.54 1.35 -3.61
CA VAL A 126 -8.26 0.88 -4.15
C VAL A 126 -7.10 0.94 -3.15
N MET A 127 -7.24 1.75 -2.08
CA MET A 127 -6.20 1.97 -1.06
C MET A 127 -6.50 1.31 0.29
N GLY A 128 -7.77 1.01 0.59
CA GLY A 128 -8.21 0.50 1.88
C GLY A 128 -8.79 -0.93 1.86
N HIS A 129 -9.11 -1.48 0.68
CA HIS A 129 -9.69 -2.81 0.56
C HIS A 129 -8.75 -3.77 -0.18
N LEU A 130 -8.43 -4.90 0.44
CA LEU A 130 -7.66 -5.98 -0.19
C LEU A 130 -8.40 -6.53 -1.41
N LEU A 131 -7.66 -7.12 -2.37
CA LEU A 131 -8.20 -7.73 -3.58
C LEU A 131 -8.97 -6.76 -4.49
N THR A 132 -8.51 -5.50 -4.53
CA THR A 132 -9.04 -4.47 -5.43
C THR A 132 -7.97 -4.06 -6.43
N SER A 133 -8.32 -4.08 -7.72
CA SER A 133 -7.42 -3.70 -8.81
C SER A 133 -8.24 -3.23 -10.02
N SER A 134 -7.71 -2.25 -10.74
CA SER A 134 -8.20 -1.87 -12.08
C SER A 134 -7.68 -2.79 -13.19
N ASN A 135 -6.89 -3.81 -12.83
CA ASN A 135 -6.11 -4.65 -13.74
C ASN A 135 -6.53 -6.12 -13.66
N TYR A 136 -7.77 -6.43 -13.28
CA TYR A 136 -8.31 -7.80 -13.28
C TYR A 136 -8.89 -8.24 -14.63
N ASP A 137 -8.98 -7.32 -15.58
CA ASP A 137 -9.37 -7.66 -16.95
C ASP A 137 -8.12 -8.11 -17.72
N ASP A 138 -7.94 -9.42 -17.81
CA ASP A 138 -6.80 -10.06 -18.47
C ASP A 138 -6.85 -9.95 -20.01
N ASP A 139 -7.99 -9.53 -20.58
CA ASP A 139 -8.14 -9.30 -22.02
C ASP A 139 -7.47 -7.98 -22.47
N GLU A 140 -7.28 -7.04 -21.54
CA GLU A 140 -6.52 -5.81 -21.78
C GLU A 140 -5.02 -6.04 -21.52
N LYS A 141 -4.21 -6.09 -22.59
CA LYS A 141 -2.74 -6.12 -22.48
C LYS A 141 -2.20 -4.82 -21.86
N LYS A 142 -2.08 -4.77 -20.53
CA LYS A 142 -1.45 -3.67 -19.79
C LYS A 142 -0.01 -4.02 -19.43
N ILE A 143 0.94 -3.11 -19.70
CA ILE A 143 2.37 -3.26 -19.35
C ILE A 143 2.62 -2.58 -17.98
N VAL A 144 1.76 -2.84 -16.99
CA VAL A 144 1.85 -2.19 -15.67
C VAL A 144 2.56 -3.09 -14.64
N GLY A 145 3.25 -2.49 -13.68
CA GLY A 145 3.89 -3.19 -12.57
C GLY A 145 2.88 -3.79 -11.58
N GLY A 146 1.78 -3.08 -11.33
CA GLY A 146 0.72 -3.52 -10.40
C GLY A 146 -0.17 -4.63 -10.96
N ARG A 147 0.10 -5.90 -10.62
CA ARG A 147 -0.68 -7.05 -11.14
C ARG A 147 -1.72 -7.61 -10.17
N ASN A 148 -1.38 -7.69 -8.89
CA ASN A 148 -2.15 -8.53 -7.96
C ASN A 148 -3.15 -7.76 -7.07
N GLY A 149 -3.20 -6.43 -7.17
CA GLY A 149 -4.12 -5.62 -6.36
C GLY A 149 -3.79 -5.61 -4.86
N TYR A 150 -2.53 -5.86 -4.47
CA TYR A 150 -2.08 -5.85 -3.07
C TYR A 150 -1.21 -4.64 -2.72
N GLY A 151 -0.36 -4.15 -3.63
CA GLY A 151 0.76 -3.25 -3.35
C GLY A 151 0.47 -2.11 -2.37
N ALA A 152 -0.42 -1.18 -2.76
CA ALA A 152 -0.75 -0.04 -1.90
C ALA A 152 -1.37 -0.44 -0.55
N LYS A 153 -2.16 -1.53 -0.53
CA LYS A 153 -2.75 -2.05 0.71
C LYS A 153 -1.70 -2.67 1.63
N LEU A 154 -0.65 -3.31 1.08
CA LEU A 154 0.45 -3.81 1.89
C LEU A 154 1.19 -2.67 2.56
N CYS A 155 1.45 -1.57 1.84
CA CYS A 155 2.00 -0.35 2.45
C CYS A 155 1.09 0.17 3.57
N ASN A 156 -0.22 0.29 3.34
CA ASN A 156 -1.19 0.72 4.36
C ASN A 156 -1.19 -0.22 5.59
N ILE A 157 -1.22 -1.54 5.39
CA ILE A 157 -1.19 -2.53 6.47
C ILE A 157 0.12 -2.47 7.28
N TYR A 158 1.25 -2.15 6.68
CA TYR A 158 2.52 -2.02 7.40
C TYR A 158 2.79 -0.61 7.95
N SER A 159 1.85 0.32 7.79
CA SER A 159 1.95 1.69 8.27
C SER A 159 1.16 1.93 9.55
N LYS A 160 1.71 2.76 10.44
CA LYS A 160 0.97 3.29 11.61
C LYS A 160 -0.10 4.29 11.20
N GLN A 161 0.21 5.08 10.17
CA GLN A 161 -0.67 6.05 9.53
C GLN A 161 -0.39 6.00 8.03
N PHE A 162 -1.45 6.00 7.22
CA PHE A 162 -1.35 6.04 5.76
C PHE A 162 -2.42 6.99 5.24
N THR A 163 -2.03 8.01 4.50
CA THR A 163 -2.92 9.05 3.96
C THR A 163 -2.84 9.03 2.45
N VAL A 164 -3.99 9.09 1.79
CA VAL A 164 -4.06 9.29 0.35
C VAL A 164 -4.75 10.62 0.07
N VAL A 165 -4.15 11.40 -0.82
CA VAL A 165 -4.71 12.66 -1.32
C VAL A 165 -4.78 12.58 -2.84
N CYS A 166 -5.95 12.86 -3.40
CA CYS A 166 -6.14 12.97 -4.84
C CYS A 166 -6.70 14.36 -5.13
N LEU A 167 -6.13 15.06 -6.11
CA LEU A 167 -6.68 16.30 -6.62
C LEU A 167 -7.04 16.12 -8.09
N ASP A 168 -8.32 16.35 -8.37
CA ASP A 168 -8.94 16.32 -9.69
C ASP A 168 -9.35 17.75 -10.02
N SER A 169 -8.53 18.43 -10.82
CA SER A 169 -8.82 19.80 -11.25
C SER A 169 -10.12 19.81 -12.05
N GLU A 170 -10.29 18.90 -13.03
CA GLU A 170 -11.48 18.77 -13.88
C GLU A 170 -12.79 18.82 -13.07
N GLN A 171 -12.85 18.04 -11.99
CA GLN A 171 -14.02 17.97 -11.11
C GLN A 171 -14.06 19.03 -9.99
N LYS A 172 -13.05 19.88 -9.85
CA LYS A 172 -12.86 20.82 -8.71
C LYS A 172 -12.85 20.13 -7.37
N LYS A 173 -12.33 18.91 -7.29
CA LYS A 173 -12.40 18.11 -6.06
C LYS A 173 -11.04 17.70 -5.57
N LYS A 174 -10.89 17.76 -4.26
CA LYS A 174 -9.78 17.17 -3.55
C LYS A 174 -10.30 16.16 -2.56
N PHE A 175 -9.87 14.92 -2.74
CA PHE A 175 -10.13 13.82 -1.85
C PHE A 175 -8.97 13.70 -0.86
N SER A 176 -9.28 13.46 0.41
CA SER A 176 -8.27 12.95 1.35
C SER A 176 -8.87 11.93 2.31
N GLN A 177 -8.12 10.88 2.63
CA GLN A 177 -8.49 9.91 3.64
C GLN A 177 -7.26 9.34 4.33
N THR A 178 -7.39 9.09 5.63
CA THR A 178 -6.33 8.55 6.47
C THR A 178 -6.74 7.23 7.11
N TRP A 179 -5.87 6.24 7.02
CA TRP A 179 -5.93 4.96 7.72
C TRP A 179 -4.91 4.92 8.84
N TYR A 180 -5.20 4.13 9.87
CA TYR A 180 -4.35 3.98 11.04
C TYR A 180 -4.23 2.53 11.48
N ASP A 181 -3.20 2.29 12.29
CA ASP A 181 -3.01 1.06 13.06
C ASP A 181 -3.11 -0.17 12.15
N ASN A 182 -2.20 -0.25 11.17
CA ASN A 182 -2.12 -1.35 10.23
C ASN A 182 -3.39 -1.52 9.38
N MET A 183 -3.98 -0.41 8.92
CA MET A 183 -5.24 -0.40 8.16
C MET A 183 -6.43 -1.02 8.93
N SER A 184 -6.41 -0.92 10.27
CA SER A 184 -7.49 -1.48 11.10
C SER A 184 -8.66 -0.52 11.29
N ARG A 185 -8.41 0.78 11.15
CA ARG A 185 -9.39 1.84 11.19
C ARG A 185 -9.03 2.95 10.20
N SER A 186 -10.00 3.78 9.86
CA SER A 186 -9.84 4.92 8.98
C SER A 186 -10.78 6.05 9.38
N ASP A 187 -10.36 7.27 9.11
CA ASP A 187 -11.28 8.40 9.11
C ASP A 187 -12.22 8.32 7.88
N PRO A 188 -13.41 8.95 7.94
CA PRO A 188 -14.22 9.16 6.75
C PRO A 188 -13.44 9.94 5.69
N PRO A 189 -13.70 9.70 4.39
CA PRO A 189 -13.09 10.50 3.33
C PRO A 189 -13.58 11.95 3.40
N ILE A 190 -12.66 12.89 3.24
CA ILE A 190 -12.93 14.32 3.16
C ILE A 190 -12.90 14.72 1.68
N ILE A 191 -13.98 15.36 1.21
CA ILE A 191 -14.08 15.92 -0.14
C ILE A 191 -14.15 17.44 0.00
N GLU A 192 -13.13 18.12 -0.51
CA GLU A 192 -13.05 19.58 -0.55
C GLU A 192 -13.29 20.06 -1.99
N GLU A 193 -14.05 21.13 -2.16
CA GLU A 193 -14.09 21.86 -3.43
C GLU A 193 -12.83 22.74 -3.54
N VAL A 194 -12.19 22.75 -4.70
CA VAL A 194 -10.96 23.53 -4.94
C VAL A 194 -11.14 24.52 -6.09
N ASP A 195 -10.68 25.75 -5.89
CA ASP A 195 -10.70 26.81 -6.89
C ASP A 195 -9.51 26.73 -7.86
N TYR A 196 -9.79 27.00 -9.14
CA TYR A 196 -9.11 26.43 -10.30
C TYR A 196 -7.80 27.09 -10.79
N LEU A 197 -7.18 27.97 -10.03
CA LEU A 197 -6.06 28.76 -10.56
C LEU A 197 -4.73 28.00 -10.45
N GLY A 198 -4.40 27.22 -11.49
CA GLY A 198 -3.06 26.70 -11.75
C GLY A 198 -2.64 25.48 -10.94
N ILE A 199 -3.60 24.75 -10.35
CA ILE A 199 -3.31 23.54 -9.58
C ILE A 199 -3.31 22.34 -10.53
N GLU A 200 -2.17 21.68 -10.63
CA GLU A 200 -1.98 20.45 -11.39
C GLU A 200 -2.59 19.25 -10.65
N ASP A 201 -3.25 18.35 -11.38
CA ASP A 201 -3.72 17.07 -10.86
C ASP A 201 -2.59 16.28 -10.22
N TYR A 202 -2.91 15.57 -9.14
CA TYR A 202 -1.94 14.68 -8.52
C TYR A 202 -2.59 13.60 -7.66
N THR A 203 -1.82 12.52 -7.47
CA THR A 203 -2.03 11.54 -6.41
C THR A 203 -0.84 11.57 -5.46
N GLU A 204 -1.10 11.61 -4.16
CA GLU A 204 -0.10 11.60 -3.10
C GLU A 204 -0.45 10.50 -2.09
N ALA A 205 0.55 9.70 -1.72
CA ALA A 205 0.49 8.75 -0.61
C ALA A 205 1.56 9.10 0.42
N ARG A 206 1.20 9.11 1.71
CA ARG A 206 2.10 9.48 2.82
C ARG A 206 1.78 8.83 4.16
#